data_AF-A0A920FD65-F1
#
_entry.id   AF-A0A920FD65-F1
#
_cell.length_a   1.000
_cell.length_b   1.000
_cell.length_c   1.000
_cell.angle_alpha   90.00
_cell.angle_beta   90.00
_cell.angle_gamma   90.00
#
_symmetry.space_group_name_H-M   'P 1'
#
loop_
_entity.id
_entity.type
_entity.pdbx_description
1 polymer ?
#
loop_
_entity_poly.entity_id
_entity_poly.type
_entity_poly.pdbx_seq_one_letter_code
_entity_poly.pdbx_strand_id
1 'polypeptide(L)'
;MIGYSNHELYRRGTFTGSFDSLLCKSLNSVMGSEISLSPGFRWGTSLPKNTDIKMSDIYNQTAITYPNTYRRELNGSTLKNILEDVADNIFNPDPYMQQGGDMVRTAGLIYDITPKNIIGKRISNLRLSNGNLIDPNKNYVISGWAKR
;
A
#
# COMPACT_ATOMS: atom_id res chain seq x y z
N MET A 1 -15.37 -9.97 18.63
CA MET A 1 -14.12 -9.19 18.69
C MET A 1 -13.02 -10.02 18.03
N ILE A 2 -12.20 -9.45 17.16
CA ILE A 2 -11.07 -10.14 16.50
C ILE A 2 -9.71 -9.51 16.82
N GLY A 3 -9.71 -8.35 17.48
CA GLY A 3 -8.51 -7.66 17.94
C GLY A 3 -8.87 -6.44 18.78
N TYR A 4 -7.86 -5.77 19.33
CA TYR A 4 -7.99 -4.52 20.07
C TYR A 4 -6.92 -3.54 19.58
N SER A 5 -7.28 -2.27 19.38
CA SER A 5 -6.34 -1.23 18.99
C SER A 5 -6.20 -0.19 20.09
N ASN A 6 -4.97 0.01 20.57
CA ASN A 6 -4.58 1.15 21.42
C ASN A 6 -4.27 2.42 20.61
N HIS A 7 -4.30 2.34 19.28
CA HIS A 7 -4.09 3.45 18.36
C HIS A 7 -5.35 3.76 17.55
N GLU A 8 -5.44 4.98 17.05
CA GLU A 8 -6.45 5.33 16.05
C GLU A 8 -6.14 4.61 14.72
N LEU A 9 -7.15 3.96 14.16
CA LEU A 9 -7.06 3.29 12.86
C LEU A 9 -7.89 4.07 11.84
N TYR A 10 -7.24 4.78 10.94
CA TYR A 10 -7.91 5.52 9.86
C TYR A 10 -7.43 5.03 8.49
N ARG A 11 -8.28 5.26 7.50
CA ARG A 11 -8.09 4.84 6.11
C ARG A 11 -7.53 5.94 5.21
N ARG A 12 -8.11 7.14 5.30
CA ARG A 12 -7.89 8.19 4.30
C ARG A 12 -6.57 8.91 4.52
N GLY A 13 -5.77 8.96 3.46
CA GLY A 13 -4.50 9.67 3.37
C GLY A 13 -3.89 9.43 1.99
N THR A 14 -3.12 10.40 1.47
CA THR A 14 -2.57 10.28 0.11
C THR A 14 -1.51 9.18 0.00
N PHE A 15 -0.68 9.01 1.04
CA PHE A 15 0.44 8.06 1.05
C PHE A 15 0.26 6.93 2.07
N THR A 16 -0.38 7.23 3.21
CA THR A 16 -0.42 6.33 4.36
C THR A 16 -1.77 6.40 5.06
N GLY A 17 -2.08 5.33 5.80
CA GLY A 17 -3.19 5.22 6.75
C GLY A 17 -2.86 4.15 7.77
N SER A 18 -3.24 4.34 9.04
CA SER A 18 -2.90 3.38 10.10
C SER A 18 -3.67 2.05 9.96
N PHE A 19 -4.88 2.07 9.40
CA PHE A 19 -5.61 0.83 9.08
C PHE A 19 -4.94 0.09 7.91
N ASP A 20 -4.55 0.79 6.84
CA ASP A 20 -3.76 0.19 5.76
C ASP A 20 -2.45 -0.41 6.28
N SER A 21 -1.79 0.27 7.21
CA SER A 21 -0.56 -0.23 7.85
C SER A 21 -0.80 -1.55 8.58
N LEU A 22 -1.94 -1.70 9.25
CA LEU A 22 -2.36 -2.96 9.87
C LEU A 22 -2.56 -4.05 8.80
N LEU A 23 -3.34 -3.78 7.74
CA LEU A 23 -3.61 -4.74 6.67
C LEU A 23 -2.33 -5.20 5.96
N CYS A 24 -1.47 -4.27 5.58
CA CYS A 24 -0.20 -4.56 4.92
C CYS A 24 0.73 -5.40 5.81
N LYS A 25 0.84 -5.08 7.10
CA LYS A 25 1.62 -5.89 8.05
C LYS A 25 1.04 -7.30 8.21
N SER A 26 -0.28 -7.43 8.27
CA SER A 26 -0.95 -8.75 8.30
C SER A 26 -0.68 -9.56 7.05
N LEU A 27 -0.73 -8.94 5.86
CA LEU A 27 -0.39 -9.60 4.59
C LEU A 27 1.05 -10.13 4.61
N ASN A 28 2.02 -9.31 5.02
CA ASN A 28 3.41 -9.76 5.15
C ASN A 28 3.57 -10.94 6.11
N SER A 29 2.93 -10.85 7.29
CA SER A 29 3.03 -11.88 8.31
C SER A 29 2.39 -13.21 7.89
N VAL A 30 1.21 -13.17 7.26
CA VAL A 30 0.45 -14.37 6.90
C VAL A 30 0.98 -15.00 5.61
N MET A 31 1.39 -14.19 4.64
CA MET A 31 1.85 -14.67 3.33
C MET A 31 3.37 -14.87 3.26
N GLY A 32 4.12 -14.54 4.31
CA GLY A 32 5.59 -14.63 4.31
C GLY A 32 6.20 -13.82 3.16
N SER A 33 5.77 -12.57 3.01
CA SER A 33 6.29 -11.64 2.00
C SER A 33 7.16 -10.55 2.61
N GLU A 34 8.16 -10.11 1.86
CA GLU A 34 9.04 -9.01 2.26
C GLU A 34 8.29 -7.67 2.19
N ILE A 35 7.47 -7.51 1.16
CA ILE A 35 6.74 -6.27 0.88
C ILE A 35 5.25 -6.61 0.67
N SER A 36 4.37 -5.72 1.09
CA SER A 36 2.95 -5.79 0.78
C SER A 36 2.46 -4.52 0.11
N LEU A 37 1.49 -4.67 -0.78
CA LEU A 37 0.83 -3.59 -1.50
C LEU A 37 -0.68 -3.64 -1.22
N SER A 38 -1.25 -2.57 -0.69
CA SER A 38 -2.69 -2.37 -0.48
C SER A 38 -3.19 -1.22 -1.36
N PRO A 39 -4.28 -1.39 -2.15
CA PRO A 39 -4.83 -0.33 -2.98
C PRO A 39 -5.16 0.92 -2.16
N GLY A 40 -4.97 2.11 -2.75
CA GLY A 40 -5.25 3.38 -2.10
C GLY A 40 -6.72 3.80 -2.12
N PHE A 41 -7.64 2.91 -1.71
CA PHE A 41 -9.07 3.26 -1.65
C PHE A 41 -9.37 4.35 -0.63
N ARG A 42 -10.34 5.22 -0.97
CA ARG A 42 -10.79 6.37 -0.17
C ARG A 42 -11.97 6.06 0.76
N TRP A 43 -12.64 4.93 0.58
CA TRP A 43 -13.73 4.47 1.43
C TRP A 43 -13.20 3.58 2.56
N GLY A 44 -13.92 3.59 3.68
CA GLY A 44 -13.56 2.90 4.92
C GLY A 44 -13.83 3.77 6.13
N THR A 45 -14.14 3.14 7.27
CA THR A 45 -14.38 3.84 8.53
C THR A 45 -13.08 4.11 9.28
N SER A 46 -13.14 5.01 10.27
CA SER A 46 -12.05 5.18 11.25
C SER A 46 -12.47 4.60 12.59
N LEU A 47 -11.54 3.95 13.28
CA LEU A 47 -11.73 3.44 14.64
C LEU A 47 -10.95 4.32 15.61
N PRO A 48 -11.58 4.85 16.67
CA PRO A 48 -10.88 5.60 17.69
C PRO A 48 -9.90 4.68 18.44
N LYS A 49 -8.93 5.30 19.11
CA LYS A 49 -8.03 4.58 20.02
C LYS A 49 -8.83 3.85 21.11
N ASN A 50 -8.25 2.78 21.64
CA ASN A 50 -8.81 1.96 22.72
C ASN A 50 -10.16 1.33 22.36
N THR A 51 -10.25 0.77 21.15
CA THR A 51 -11.49 0.16 20.62
C THR A 51 -11.22 -1.24 20.11
N ASP A 52 -12.22 -2.12 20.31
CA ASP A 52 -12.24 -3.46 19.73
C ASP A 52 -12.35 -3.39 18.20
N ILE A 53 -11.52 -4.19 17.52
CA ILE A 53 -11.65 -4.43 16.09
C ILE A 53 -12.63 -5.60 15.89
N LYS A 54 -13.66 -5.38 15.07
CA LYS A 54 -14.67 -6.37 14.70
C LYS A 54 -14.47 -6.80 13.25
N MET A 55 -15.04 -7.95 12.90
CA MET A 55 -15.00 -8.42 11.50
C MET A 55 -15.70 -7.43 10.55
N SER A 56 -16.76 -6.77 11.01
CA SER A 56 -17.43 -5.69 10.26
C SER A 56 -16.48 -4.54 9.92
N ASP A 57 -15.50 -4.24 10.78
CA ASP A 57 -14.53 -3.18 10.51
C ASP A 57 -13.57 -3.61 9.42
N ILE A 58 -13.17 -4.89 9.37
CA ILE A 58 -12.38 -5.43 8.27
C ILE A 58 -13.16 -5.36 6.96
N TYR A 59 -14.42 -5.80 6.95
CA TYR A 59 -15.27 -5.70 5.76
C TYR A 59 -15.44 -4.25 5.30
N ASN A 60 -15.59 -3.30 6.22
CA ASN A 60 -15.64 -1.87 5.88
C ASN A 60 -14.37 -1.34 5.20
N GLN A 61 -13.22 -2.03 5.31
CA GLN A 61 -11.97 -1.65 4.63
C GLN A 61 -11.70 -2.46 3.36
N THR A 62 -12.33 -3.63 3.19
CA THR A 62 -11.99 -4.61 2.12
C THR A 62 -13.19 -5.10 1.30
N ALA A 63 -14.37 -4.50 1.46
CA ALA A 63 -15.60 -4.76 0.70
C ALA A 63 -15.50 -4.42 -0.80
N ILE A 64 -14.81 -5.28 -1.55
CA ILE A 64 -14.86 -5.35 -3.01
C ILE A 64 -15.28 -6.75 -3.45
N THR A 65 -15.78 -6.90 -4.68
CA THR A 65 -16.23 -8.20 -5.21
C THR A 65 -15.09 -9.14 -5.61
N TYR A 66 -13.85 -8.68 -5.58
CA TYR A 66 -12.63 -9.44 -5.90
C TYR A 66 -11.59 -9.31 -4.78
N PRO A 67 -11.90 -9.70 -3.52
CA PRO A 67 -11.06 -9.39 -2.36
C PRO A 67 -9.85 -10.31 -2.20
N ASN A 68 -9.62 -11.22 -3.16
CA ASN A 68 -8.61 -12.27 -3.06
C ASN A 68 -7.21 -11.70 -2.85
N THR A 69 -6.51 -12.27 -1.87
CA THR A 69 -5.10 -12.00 -1.60
C THR A 69 -4.20 -12.76 -2.57
N TYR A 70 -3.03 -12.21 -2.86
CA TYR A 70 -2.02 -12.86 -3.69
C TYR A 70 -0.63 -12.73 -3.09
N ARG A 71 0.26 -13.63 -3.53
CA ARG A 71 1.70 -13.59 -3.27
C ARG A 71 2.41 -13.88 -4.60
N ARG A 72 3.39 -13.07 -4.96
CA ARG A 72 4.19 -13.22 -6.18
C ARG A 72 5.60 -12.67 -5.98
N GLU A 73 6.50 -13.03 -6.88
CA GLU A 73 7.82 -12.40 -6.94
C GLU A 73 7.83 -11.31 -8.01
N LEU A 74 8.44 -10.16 -7.71
CA LEU A 74 8.75 -9.11 -8.70
C LEU A 74 10.19 -8.65 -8.50
N ASN A 75 10.86 -8.28 -9.58
CA ASN A 75 12.15 -7.63 -9.45
C ASN A 75 12.02 -6.17 -8.98
N GLY A 76 13.10 -5.62 -8.43
CA GLY A 76 13.11 -4.26 -7.89
C GLY A 76 12.75 -3.17 -8.90
N SER A 77 13.15 -3.33 -10.17
CA SER A 77 12.80 -2.39 -11.25
C SER A 77 11.30 -2.39 -11.54
N THR A 78 10.65 -3.55 -11.60
CA THR A 78 9.20 -3.67 -11.77
C THR A 78 8.46 -3.07 -10.58
N LEU A 79 8.94 -3.31 -9.36
CA LEU A 79 8.37 -2.68 -8.16
C LEU A 79 8.43 -1.15 -8.24
N LYS A 80 9.58 -0.58 -8.62
CA LYS A 80 9.72 0.87 -8.82
C LYS A 80 8.75 1.38 -9.89
N ASN A 81 8.65 0.69 -11.02
CA ASN A 81 7.75 1.08 -12.10
C ASN A 81 6.29 1.08 -11.66
N ILE A 82 5.84 0.09 -10.89
CA ILE A 82 4.48 0.08 -10.32
C ILE A 82 4.23 1.33 -9.46
N LEU A 83 5.20 1.72 -8.62
CA LEU A 83 5.05 2.94 -7.80
C LEU A 83 5.05 4.21 -8.64
N GLU A 84 5.89 4.27 -9.67
CA GLU A 84 5.95 5.40 -10.62
C GLU A 84 4.67 5.51 -11.43
N ASP A 85 4.08 4.40 -11.89
CA ASP A 85 2.84 4.39 -12.66
C ASP A 85 1.66 4.86 -11.81
N VAL A 86 1.58 4.39 -10.57
CA VAL A 86 0.57 4.86 -9.59
C VAL A 86 0.77 6.33 -9.27
N ALA A 87 2.02 6.76 -9.04
CA ALA A 87 2.34 8.16 -8.83
C ALA A 87 2.01 8.99 -10.07
N ASP A 88 2.24 8.47 -11.28
CA ASP A 88 1.95 9.16 -12.53
C ASP A 88 0.48 9.53 -12.62
N ASN A 89 -0.35 8.51 -12.43
CA ASN A 89 -1.79 8.59 -12.43
C ASN A 89 -2.36 9.60 -11.42
N ILE A 90 -1.81 9.66 -10.20
CA ILE A 90 -2.36 10.52 -9.14
C ILE A 90 -1.86 11.96 -9.25
N PHE A 91 -0.59 12.16 -9.62
CA PHE A 91 0.06 13.47 -9.63
C PHE A 91 0.31 14.01 -11.03
N ASN A 92 -0.38 13.48 -12.05
CA ASN A 92 -0.25 13.98 -13.41
C ASN A 92 -0.60 15.48 -13.44
N PRO A 93 0.22 16.34 -14.07
CA PRO A 93 -0.09 17.76 -14.17
C PRO A 93 -1.36 18.03 -14.98
N ASP A 94 -1.71 17.15 -15.92
CA ASP A 94 -2.95 17.21 -16.67
C ASP A 94 -4.08 16.53 -15.87
N PRO A 95 -5.11 17.27 -15.42
CA PRO A 95 -6.23 16.69 -14.68
C PRO A 95 -7.04 15.69 -15.50
N TYR A 96 -7.01 15.74 -16.84
CA TYR A 96 -7.67 14.74 -17.69
C TYR A 96 -6.96 13.39 -17.67
N MET A 97 -5.69 13.36 -17.30
CA MET A 97 -4.90 12.15 -17.14
C MET A 97 -4.93 11.61 -15.71
N GLN A 98 -5.47 12.38 -14.76
CA GLN A 98 -5.63 11.92 -13.39
C GLN A 98 -6.76 10.92 -13.28
N GLN A 99 -6.51 9.77 -12.64
CA GLN A 99 -7.57 8.88 -12.21
C GLN A 99 -7.71 8.99 -10.68
N GLY A 100 -8.96 8.89 -10.22
CA GLY A 100 -9.26 9.01 -8.79
C GLY A 100 -8.54 7.92 -7.99
N GLY A 101 -7.89 8.31 -6.90
CA GLY A 101 -7.20 7.37 -6.02
C GLY A 101 -6.17 8.05 -5.13
N ASP A 102 -5.49 7.25 -4.33
CA ASP A 102 -4.35 7.64 -3.52
C ASP A 102 -3.23 6.60 -3.76
N MET A 103 -1.99 6.88 -3.34
CA MET A 103 -0.85 6.00 -3.60
C MET A 103 -1.09 4.60 -3.03
N VAL A 104 -0.51 3.57 -3.65
CA VAL A 104 -0.54 2.22 -3.05
C VAL A 104 0.12 2.26 -1.66
N ARG A 105 -0.53 1.69 -0.66
CA ARG A 105 0.01 1.61 0.69
C ARG A 105 0.94 0.41 0.79
N THR A 106 2.03 0.59 1.53
CA THR A 106 3.10 -0.40 1.58
C THR A 106 3.51 -0.73 3.01
N ALA A 107 3.84 -1.99 3.27
CA ALA A 107 4.69 -2.36 4.40
C ALA A 107 5.92 -3.12 3.89
N GLY A 108 7.04 -3.00 4.62
CA GLY A 108 8.33 -3.59 4.23
C GLY A 108 9.12 -2.76 3.21
N LEU A 109 8.57 -1.61 2.78
CA LEU A 109 9.17 -0.71 1.79
C LEU A 109 9.21 0.72 2.32
N ILE A 110 10.33 1.41 2.09
CA ILE A 110 10.56 2.83 2.37
C ILE A 110 11.03 3.46 1.07
N TYR A 111 10.53 4.64 0.73
CA TYR A 111 10.94 5.38 -0.46
C TYR A 111 10.70 6.88 -0.27
N ASP A 112 11.42 7.67 -1.05
CA ASP A 112 11.18 9.11 -1.18
C ASP A 112 10.33 9.36 -2.42
N ILE A 113 9.44 10.35 -2.34
CA ILE A 113 8.62 10.77 -3.47
C ILE A 113 8.68 12.28 -3.68
N THR A 114 8.88 12.69 -4.94
CA THR A 114 8.76 14.08 -5.42
C THR A 114 7.63 14.16 -6.45
N PRO A 115 6.39 14.46 -6.04
CA PRO A 115 5.22 14.40 -6.93
C PRO A 115 5.29 15.28 -8.18
N LYS A 116 6.00 16.41 -8.09
CA LYS A 116 6.14 17.38 -9.20
C LYS A 116 7.12 16.95 -10.29
N ASN A 117 7.86 15.85 -10.10
CA ASN A 117 8.76 15.35 -11.12
C ASN A 117 8.00 14.67 -12.27
N ILE A 118 8.66 14.57 -13.42
CA ILE A 118 8.17 13.77 -14.54
C ILE A 118 8.08 12.29 -14.16
N ILE A 119 7.21 11.55 -14.86
CA ILE A 119 7.08 10.09 -14.73
C ILE A 119 8.45 9.40 -14.78
N GLY A 120 8.64 8.38 -13.94
CA GLY A 120 9.88 7.62 -13.86
C GLY A 120 10.95 8.27 -12.97
N LYS A 121 10.73 9.51 -12.53
CA LYS A 121 11.60 10.25 -11.61
C LYS A 121 10.88 10.73 -10.35
N ARG A 122 9.66 10.26 -10.07
CA ARG A 122 8.93 10.65 -8.85
C ARG A 122 9.44 9.87 -7.65
N ILE A 123 9.86 8.62 -7.81
CA ILE A 123 10.25 7.72 -6.74
C ILE A 123 11.77 7.55 -6.68
N SER A 124 12.36 7.75 -5.50
CA SER A 124 13.79 7.58 -5.23
C SER A 124 14.05 6.88 -3.89
N ASN A 125 15.31 6.53 -3.63
CA ASN A 125 15.76 5.92 -2.37
C ASN A 125 14.94 4.70 -1.91
N LEU A 126 14.56 3.84 -2.86
CA LEU A 126 13.78 2.63 -2.60
C LEU A 126 14.58 1.66 -1.70
N ARG A 127 14.06 1.37 -0.51
CA ARG A 127 14.69 0.55 0.52
C ARG A 127 13.71 -0.44 1.13
N LEU A 128 14.21 -1.59 1.52
CA LEU A 128 13.51 -2.47 2.45
C LEU A 128 13.40 -1.81 3.84
N SER A 129 12.48 -2.28 4.67
CA SER A 129 12.31 -1.76 6.04
C SER A 129 13.54 -1.96 6.94
N ASN A 130 14.48 -2.84 6.56
CA ASN A 130 15.76 -3.00 7.25
C ASN A 130 16.84 -2.01 6.79
N GLY A 131 16.51 -1.07 5.88
CA GLY A 131 17.41 -0.03 5.38
C GLY A 131 18.19 -0.40 4.11
N ASN A 132 18.20 -1.69 3.73
CA ASN A 132 18.89 -2.15 2.52
C ASN A 132 18.23 -1.56 1.28
N LEU A 133 19.04 -1.08 0.34
CA LEU A 133 18.55 -0.62 -0.97
C LEU A 133 17.90 -1.77 -1.74
N ILE A 134 16.84 -1.44 -2.47
CA ILE A 134 16.24 -2.35 -3.44
C ILE A 134 17.17 -2.44 -4.66
N ASP A 135 17.60 -3.66 -4.97
CA ASP A 135 18.34 -3.97 -6.19
C ASP A 135 17.35 -4.10 -7.36
N PRO A 136 17.51 -3.34 -8.46
CA PRO A 136 16.62 -3.40 -9.63
C PRO A 136 16.47 -4.80 -10.25
N ASN A 137 17.47 -5.66 -10.11
CA ASN A 137 17.56 -6.97 -10.74
C ASN A 137 17.20 -8.12 -9.78
N LYS A 138 17.14 -7.87 -8.47
CA LYS A 138 16.77 -8.88 -7.48
C LYS A 138 15.25 -9.02 -7.40
N ASN A 139 14.78 -10.27 -7.27
CA ASN A 139 13.38 -10.58 -6.97
C ASN A 139 13.09 -10.43 -5.48
N TYR A 140 11.92 -9.87 -5.19
CA TYR A 140 11.37 -9.72 -3.86
C TYR A 140 10.00 -10.38 -3.79
N VAL A 141 9.71 -11.03 -2.67
CA VAL A 141 8.40 -11.61 -2.42
C VAL A 141 7.43 -10.50 -2.02
N ILE A 142 6.38 -10.35 -2.81
CA ILE A 142 5.35 -9.33 -2.64
C ILE A 142 3.99 -9.96 -2.42
N SER A 143 3.27 -9.47 -1.42
CA SER A 143 1.85 -9.77 -1.24
C SER A 143 0.96 -8.57 -1.55
N GLY A 144 -0.31 -8.84 -1.77
CA GLY A 144 -1.33 -7.81 -1.92
C GLY A 144 -2.71 -8.43 -1.96
N TRP A 145 -3.70 -7.60 -2.25
CA TRP A 145 -5.09 -8.00 -2.40
C TRP A 145 -5.76 -7.21 -3.52
N ALA A 146 -7.06 -7.42 -3.72
CA ALA A 146 -7.79 -6.87 -4.86
C ALA A 146 -7.33 -7.44 -6.21
N LYS A 147 -6.97 -8.73 -6.25
CA LYS A 147 -6.64 -9.44 -7.49
C LYS A 147 -7.93 -9.88 -8.21
N ARG A 148 -8.05 -9.45 -9.46
CA ARG A 148 -8.97 -10.03 -10.44
C ARG A 148 -8.40 -11.31 -11.04
#